data_AF-A0A8B5WRP2-F1
#
_entry.id   AF-A0A8B5WRP2-F1
#
_cell.length_a   1.000
_cell.length_b   1.000
_cell.length_c   1.000
_cell.angle_alpha   90.00
_cell.angle_beta   90.00
_cell.angle_gamma   90.00
#
_symmetry.space_group_name_H-M   'P 1'
#
loop_
_entity.id
_entity.type
_entity.pdbx_description
1 polymer ?
#
loop_
_entity_poly.entity_id
_entity_poly.type
_entity_poly.pdbx_seq_one_letter_code
_entity_poly.pdbx_strand_id
1 'polypeptide(L)'
;MPAWRWRFRYMPRTLLTLAGTLALAGCASLPGVPGAEDSISVGPPDSPIAPALSQSSPAVRPPTPAFVEERARHAYATGRRDVAEGYYLQLTRLQPRDAAPWFLLGNLYAEQGRLLMAERAYREALRRRDEARTLHNLGLVQVRLGVGALREARERLPADDPVHEETREFLRALLDALAR
;
A
#
# COMPACT_ATOMS: atom_id res chain seq x y z
N MET A 1 -36.70 -28.72 -13.59
CA MET A 1 -36.19 -27.44 -14.14
C MET A 1 -37.18 -26.33 -13.81
N PRO A 2 -36.90 -25.40 -12.88
CA PRO A 2 -37.64 -24.16 -12.78
C PRO A 2 -36.80 -22.99 -13.28
N ALA A 3 -37.37 -22.22 -14.20
CA ALA A 3 -36.78 -21.02 -14.77
C ALA A 3 -37.03 -19.82 -13.84
N TRP A 4 -35.96 -19.29 -13.23
CA TRP A 4 -36.03 -18.07 -12.42
C TRP A 4 -35.60 -16.87 -13.25
N ARG A 5 -36.57 -16.07 -13.69
CA ARG A 5 -36.36 -14.81 -14.40
C ARG A 5 -36.01 -13.72 -13.39
N TRP A 6 -34.75 -13.30 -13.35
CA TRP A 6 -34.31 -12.12 -12.60
C TRP A 6 -34.82 -10.84 -13.29
N ARG A 7 -35.76 -10.13 -12.65
CA ARG A 7 -36.08 -8.73 -13.00
C ARG A 7 -35.13 -7.82 -12.22
N PHE A 8 -34.04 -7.40 -12.85
CA PHE A 8 -33.22 -6.29 -12.37
C PHE A 8 -34.04 -5.00 -12.41
N ARG A 9 -34.42 -4.46 -11.25
CA ARG A 9 -34.96 -3.11 -11.13
C ARG A 9 -33.78 -2.14 -11.00
N TYR A 10 -33.44 -1.49 -12.11
CA TYR A 10 -32.64 -0.27 -12.14
C TYR A 10 -33.41 0.86 -11.42
N MET A 11 -32.75 1.63 -10.56
CA MET A 11 -33.17 2.99 -10.22
C MET A 11 -31.98 3.96 -10.21
N PRO A 12 -32.19 5.24 -10.56
CA PRO A 12 -31.18 6.08 -11.20
C PRO A 12 -30.51 7.08 -10.26
N ARG A 13 -29.34 7.56 -10.69
CA ARG A 13 -28.55 8.65 -10.11
C ARG A 13 -29.31 9.97 -10.30
N THR A 14 -29.79 10.58 -9.22
CA THR A 14 -30.30 11.96 -9.26
C THR A 14 -29.24 12.93 -8.74
N LEU A 15 -28.71 13.69 -9.69
CA LEU A 15 -27.97 14.94 -9.52
C LEU A 15 -28.87 15.97 -8.82
N LEU A 16 -28.33 16.69 -7.85
CA LEU A 16 -28.88 17.97 -7.39
C LEU A 16 -27.73 18.98 -7.37
N THR A 17 -27.65 19.74 -8.45
CA THR A 17 -27.01 21.05 -8.50
C THR A 17 -27.90 22.06 -7.80
N LEU A 18 -27.31 22.98 -7.03
CA LEU A 18 -27.74 24.37 -7.03
C LEU A 18 -26.64 25.28 -6.48
N ALA A 19 -26.40 26.32 -7.26
CA ALA A 19 -25.44 27.38 -7.08
C ALA A 19 -25.88 28.39 -6.00
N GLY A 20 -24.91 29.14 -5.50
CA GLY A 20 -25.14 30.30 -4.63
C GLY A 20 -23.90 31.17 -4.54
N THR A 21 -23.70 32.00 -5.56
CA THR A 21 -22.69 33.06 -5.62
C THR A 21 -23.01 34.20 -4.64
N LEU A 22 -22.02 34.65 -3.86
CA LEU A 22 -21.96 36.05 -3.44
C LEU A 22 -20.50 36.51 -3.39
N ALA A 23 -20.22 37.53 -4.19
CA ALA A 23 -18.96 38.24 -4.31
C ALA A 23 -18.93 39.42 -3.35
N LEU A 24 -17.77 39.66 -2.72
CA LEU A 24 -17.26 40.99 -2.32
C LEU A 24 -15.73 40.85 -2.33
N ALA A 25 -15.04 41.35 -3.36
CA ALA A 25 -14.51 42.71 -3.43
C ALA A 25 -13.48 43.00 -2.32
N GLY A 26 -12.21 42.91 -2.68
CA GLY A 26 -11.07 43.27 -1.82
C GLY A 26 -9.83 43.53 -2.67
N CYS A 27 -9.81 44.67 -3.36
CA CYS A 27 -8.61 45.20 -4.00
C CYS A 27 -7.63 45.67 -2.91
N ALA A 28 -6.49 45.01 -2.78
CA ALA A 28 -5.35 45.55 -2.04
C ALA A 28 -4.32 46.06 -3.07
N SER A 29 -4.27 47.39 -3.18
CA SER A 29 -3.34 48.14 -4.02
C SER A 29 -1.90 47.98 -3.51
N LEU A 30 -0.98 47.69 -4.43
CA LEU A 30 0.47 47.66 -4.19
C LEU A 30 0.99 49.08 -3.93
N PRO A 31 1.80 49.33 -2.88
CA PRO A 31 2.47 50.61 -2.72
C PRO A 31 3.63 50.77 -3.72
N GLY A 32 3.75 52.01 -4.21
CA GLY A 32 4.55 52.42 -5.35
C GLY A 32 6.05 52.15 -5.25
N VAL A 33 6.62 51.87 -6.43
CA VAL A 33 8.05 52.00 -6.72
C VAL A 33 8.30 53.45 -7.14
N PRO A 34 9.10 54.24 -6.42
CA PRO A 34 9.68 55.45 -6.99
C PRO A 34 10.91 55.07 -7.83
N GLY A 35 10.97 55.62 -9.04
CA GLY A 35 12.16 55.56 -9.88
C GLY A 35 13.35 56.27 -9.24
N ALA A 36 14.52 55.67 -9.43
CA ALA A 36 15.85 56.28 -9.39
C ALA A 36 16.68 55.40 -10.34
N GLU A 37 16.82 55.81 -11.59
CA GLU A 37 17.97 56.57 -12.08
C GLU A 37 19.29 55.79 -11.92
N ASP A 38 19.77 55.36 -13.09
CA ASP A 38 21.12 55.01 -13.47
C ASP A 38 22.21 55.21 -12.41
N SER A 39 22.75 54.08 -11.94
CA SER A 39 24.15 54.02 -11.53
C SER A 39 24.74 52.69 -11.98
N ILE A 40 25.20 52.64 -13.24
CA ILE A 40 26.17 51.66 -13.69
C ILE A 40 27.47 52.00 -12.97
N SER A 41 27.66 51.44 -11.78
CA SER A 41 28.94 51.43 -11.09
C SER A 41 29.81 50.36 -11.75
N VAL A 42 30.56 50.77 -12.76
CA VAL A 42 31.68 49.99 -13.29
C VAL A 42 32.73 49.89 -12.18
N GLY A 43 32.75 48.76 -11.47
CA GLY A 43 33.85 48.40 -10.59
C GLY A 43 35.14 48.16 -11.41
N PRO A 44 36.32 48.35 -10.81
CA PRO A 44 37.58 48.23 -11.53
C PRO A 44 37.73 46.84 -12.18
N PRO A 45 38.21 46.75 -13.43
CA PRO A 45 38.49 45.47 -14.05
C PRO A 45 39.81 45.01 -13.45
N ASP A 46 39.77 44.08 -12.50
CA ASP A 46 40.86 43.15 -12.13
C ASP A 46 40.52 42.42 -10.82
N SER A 47 39.45 41.62 -10.84
CA SER A 47 39.27 40.56 -9.87
C SER A 47 39.11 39.24 -10.62
N PRO A 48 39.98 38.25 -10.37
CA PRO A 48 39.89 36.97 -11.06
C PRO A 48 38.54 36.34 -10.70
N ILE A 49 37.72 36.08 -11.73
CA ILE A 49 36.53 35.25 -11.62
C ILE A 49 37.01 33.91 -11.05
N ALA A 50 36.75 33.66 -9.77
CA ALA A 50 36.95 32.33 -9.21
C ALA A 50 36.16 31.36 -10.09
N PRO A 51 36.77 30.28 -10.61
CA PRO A 51 36.06 29.36 -11.49
C PRO A 51 34.84 28.89 -10.72
N ALA A 52 33.65 29.10 -11.30
CA ALA A 52 32.41 28.59 -10.78
C ALA A 52 32.62 27.10 -10.52
N LEU A 53 32.79 26.73 -9.25
CA LEU A 53 32.85 25.35 -8.84
C LEU A 53 31.50 24.79 -9.24
N SER A 54 31.46 24.05 -10.35
CA SER A 54 30.36 23.15 -10.67
C SER A 54 30.18 22.27 -9.45
N GLN A 55 29.22 22.62 -8.60
CA GLN A 55 28.76 21.74 -7.54
C GLN A 55 28.00 20.62 -8.24
N SER A 56 28.73 19.64 -8.76
CA SER A 56 28.17 18.35 -9.07
C SER A 56 27.61 17.83 -7.76
N SER A 57 26.29 17.94 -7.56
CA SER A 57 25.63 17.24 -6.47
C SER A 57 26.13 15.79 -6.51
N PRO A 58 26.69 15.25 -5.41
CA PRO A 58 27.22 13.91 -5.44
C PRO A 58 26.10 12.99 -5.89
N ALA A 59 26.33 12.26 -6.98
CA ALA A 59 25.38 11.30 -7.51
C ALA A 59 24.96 10.38 -6.36
N VAL A 60 23.71 10.49 -5.91
CA VAL A 60 23.18 9.66 -4.83
C VAL A 60 23.20 8.24 -5.34
N ARG A 61 24.17 7.43 -4.89
CA ARG A 61 24.20 6.02 -5.26
C ARG A 61 22.95 5.37 -4.68
N PRO A 62 22.18 4.62 -5.49
CA PRO A 62 21.05 3.88 -4.96
C PRO A 62 21.58 2.90 -3.88
N PRO A 63 20.84 2.72 -2.77
CA PRO A 63 21.29 1.85 -1.69
C PRO A 63 21.46 0.42 -2.20
N THR A 64 22.49 -0.27 -1.69
CA THR A 64 22.73 -1.68 -2.02
C THR A 64 21.63 -2.56 -1.42
N PRO A 65 21.30 -3.72 -2.02
CA PRO A 65 20.31 -4.64 -1.45
C PRO A 65 20.64 -5.03 -0.01
N ALA A 66 21.91 -5.30 0.30
CA ALA A 66 22.35 -5.65 1.65
C ALA A 66 22.04 -4.57 2.69
N PHE A 67 22.27 -3.29 2.35
CA PHE A 67 21.92 -2.18 3.23
C PHE A 67 20.40 -2.11 3.46
N VAL A 68 19.60 -2.24 2.40
CA VAL A 68 18.13 -2.24 2.49
C VAL A 68 17.63 -3.41 3.35
N GLU A 69 18.23 -4.59 3.21
CA GLU A 69 17.89 -5.78 4.00
C GLU A 69 18.18 -5.59 5.49
N GLU A 70 19.33 -5.04 5.84
CA GLU A 70 19.67 -4.73 7.23
C GLU A 70 18.67 -3.75 7.86
N ARG A 71 18.31 -2.69 7.12
CA ARG A 71 17.30 -1.73 7.55
C ARG A 71 15.91 -2.37 7.71
N ALA A 72 15.52 -3.25 6.79
CA ALA A 72 14.26 -3.98 6.86
C ALA A 72 14.20 -4.84 8.12
N ARG A 73 15.26 -5.61 8.39
CA ARG A 73 15.38 -6.49 9.56
C ARG A 73 15.33 -5.68 10.87
N HIS A 74 16.05 -4.57 10.95
CA HIS A 74 16.02 -3.68 12.11
C HIS A 74 14.63 -3.09 12.33
N ALA A 75 13.97 -2.59 11.28
CA ALA A 75 12.62 -2.05 11.36
C ALA A 75 11.62 -3.12 11.84
N TYR A 76 11.73 -4.34 11.31
CA TYR A 76 10.91 -5.46 11.74
C TYR A 76 11.18 -5.84 13.21
N ALA A 77 12.44 -5.94 13.63
CA ALA A 77 12.80 -6.27 15.03
C ALA A 77 12.30 -5.21 16.03
N THR A 78 12.24 -3.95 15.63
CA THR A 78 11.81 -2.82 16.49
C THR A 78 10.30 -2.53 16.43
N GLY A 79 9.50 -3.40 15.82
CA GLY A 79 8.04 -3.23 15.76
C GLY A 79 7.56 -2.25 14.67
N ARG A 80 8.45 -1.60 13.94
CA ARG A 80 8.13 -0.64 12.88
C ARG A 80 7.74 -1.34 11.58
N ARG A 81 6.57 -1.98 11.61
CA ARG A 81 6.07 -2.87 10.54
C ARG A 81 5.85 -2.13 9.21
N ASP A 82 5.35 -0.90 9.25
CA ASP A 82 5.18 -0.01 8.11
C ASP A 82 6.51 0.31 7.40
N VAL A 83 7.55 0.58 8.18
CA VAL A 83 8.89 0.85 7.66
C VAL A 83 9.51 -0.42 7.08
N ALA A 84 9.32 -1.57 7.74
CA ALA A 84 9.77 -2.86 7.23
C ALA A 84 9.10 -3.20 5.89
N GLU A 85 7.78 -2.97 5.75
CA GLU A 85 7.04 -3.13 4.50
C GLU A 85 7.70 -2.34 3.36
N GLY A 86 8.00 -1.06 3.61
CA GLY A 86 8.67 -0.19 2.62
C GLY A 86 10.00 -0.75 2.15
N TYR A 87 10.85 -1.23 3.07
CA TYR A 87 12.13 -1.82 2.70
C TYR A 87 12.00 -3.16 1.99
N TYR A 88 11.07 -4.04 2.41
CA TYR A 88 10.84 -5.28 1.67
C TYR A 88 10.30 -5.03 0.26
N LEU A 89 9.40 -4.05 0.08
CA LEU A 89 8.95 -3.62 -1.25
C LEU A 89 10.08 -3.02 -2.10
N GLN A 90 11.07 -2.37 -1.47
CA GLN A 90 12.25 -1.92 -2.17
C GLN A 90 13.13 -3.11 -2.61
N LEU A 91 13.31 -4.11 -1.75
CA LEU A 91 14.05 -5.33 -2.10
C LEU A 91 13.41 -6.11 -3.24
N THR A 92 12.07 -6.19 -3.33
CA THR A 92 11.41 -6.84 -4.48
C THR A 92 11.72 -6.16 -5.81
N ARG A 93 12.08 -4.87 -5.81
CA ARG A 93 12.51 -4.13 -7.01
C ARG A 93 13.99 -4.29 -7.29
N LEU A 94 14.83 -4.27 -6.24
CA LEU A 94 16.28 -4.43 -6.36
C LEU A 94 16.68 -5.87 -6.73
N GLN A 95 15.91 -6.86 -6.29
CA GLN A 95 16.15 -8.28 -6.48
C GLN A 95 14.89 -8.96 -7.04
N PRO A 96 14.50 -8.68 -8.29
CA PRO A 96 13.20 -9.11 -8.84
C PRO A 96 13.04 -10.63 -8.96
N ARG A 97 14.13 -11.39 -8.95
CA ARG A 97 14.15 -12.86 -9.00
C ARG A 97 14.26 -13.52 -7.62
N ASP A 98 14.47 -12.74 -6.56
CA ASP A 98 14.58 -13.29 -5.21
C ASP A 98 13.19 -13.49 -4.59
N ALA A 99 12.95 -14.69 -4.08
CA ALA A 99 11.72 -15.06 -3.39
C ALA A 99 11.67 -14.51 -1.95
N ALA A 100 12.82 -14.28 -1.31
CA ALA A 100 12.87 -13.98 0.12
C ALA A 100 12.12 -12.69 0.51
N PRO A 101 12.24 -11.55 -0.21
CA PRO A 101 11.48 -10.35 0.14
C PRO A 101 9.96 -10.53 0.03
N TRP A 102 9.50 -11.33 -0.93
CA TRP A 102 8.08 -11.65 -1.08
C TRP A 102 7.56 -12.56 0.05
N PHE A 103 8.36 -13.55 0.46
CA PHE A 103 8.05 -14.39 1.61
C PHE A 103 7.95 -13.56 2.90
N LEU A 104 8.90 -12.65 3.13
CA LEU A 104 8.90 -11.76 4.29
C LEU A 104 7.71 -10.78 4.30
N LEU A 105 7.33 -10.24 3.14
CA LEU A 105 6.08 -9.47 2.98
C LEU A 105 4.85 -10.32 3.32
N GLY A 106 4.82 -11.58 2.88
CA GLY A 106 3.76 -12.51 3.21
C GLY A 106 3.59 -12.70 4.72
N ASN A 107 4.70 -12.95 5.43
CA ASN A 107 4.70 -13.09 6.90
C ASN A 107 4.22 -11.79 7.56
N LEU A 108 4.79 -10.65 7.16
CA LEU A 108 4.44 -9.33 7.69
C LEU A 108 2.94 -9.04 7.56
N TYR A 109 2.37 -9.28 6.37
CA TYR A 109 0.94 -9.08 6.13
C TYR A 109 0.06 -10.06 6.90
N ALA A 110 0.50 -11.32 7.04
CA ALA A 110 -0.23 -12.33 7.80
C ALA A 110 -0.29 -12.00 9.30
N GLU A 111 0.80 -11.48 9.88
CA GLU A 111 0.86 -10.97 11.25
C GLU A 111 -0.09 -9.79 11.47
N GLN A 112 -0.18 -8.89 10.48
CA GLN A 112 -1.07 -7.73 10.53
C GLN A 112 -2.55 -8.07 10.21
N GLY A 113 -2.87 -9.32 9.89
CA GLY A 113 -4.22 -9.71 9.46
C GLY A 113 -4.60 -9.20 8.06
N ARG A 114 -3.66 -8.66 7.28
CA ARG A 114 -3.86 -8.24 5.88
C ARG A 114 -3.81 -9.45 4.95
N LEU A 115 -4.75 -10.38 5.13
CA LEU A 115 -4.68 -11.74 4.57
C LEU A 115 -4.62 -11.78 3.04
N LEU A 116 -5.36 -10.92 2.33
CA LEU A 116 -5.31 -10.87 0.86
C LEU A 116 -3.95 -10.41 0.33
N MET A 117 -3.30 -9.47 1.03
CA MET A 117 -1.95 -9.03 0.69
C MET A 117 -0.92 -10.13 0.99
N ALA A 118 -1.11 -10.86 2.09
CA ALA A 118 -0.28 -12.02 2.43
C ALA A 118 -0.36 -13.11 1.37
N GLU A 119 -1.58 -13.49 0.95
CA GLU A 119 -1.79 -14.48 -0.11
C GLU A 119 -1.07 -14.06 -1.40
N ARG A 120 -1.23 -12.80 -1.82
CA ARG A 120 -0.56 -12.28 -3.01
C ARG A 120 0.96 -12.37 -2.89
N ALA A 121 1.52 -11.94 -1.76
CA ALA A 121 2.96 -11.95 -1.54
C ALA A 121 3.54 -13.37 -1.53
N TYR A 122 2.87 -14.34 -0.88
CA TYR A 122 3.32 -15.74 -0.92
C TYR A 122 3.23 -16.34 -2.32
N ARG A 123 2.19 -16.01 -3.11
CA ARG A 123 2.13 -16.43 -4.52
C ARG A 123 3.29 -15.84 -5.33
N GLU A 124 3.66 -14.58 -5.10
CA GLU A 124 4.84 -13.99 -5.75
C GLU A 124 6.15 -14.68 -5.34
N ALA A 125 6.29 -15.07 -4.08
CA ALA A 125 7.44 -15.85 -3.61
C ALA A 125 7.51 -17.22 -4.31
N LEU A 126 6.38 -17.96 -4.36
CA LEU A 126 6.30 -19.28 -5.00
C LEU A 126 6.58 -19.24 -6.51
N ARG A 127 6.21 -18.15 -7.21
CA ARG A 127 6.56 -17.97 -8.62
C ARG A 127 8.07 -17.85 -8.86
N ARG A 128 8.84 -17.44 -7.86
CA ARG A 128 10.30 -17.25 -7.94
C ARG A 128 11.05 -18.48 -7.44
N ARG A 129 10.56 -19.09 -6.37
CA ARG A 129 11.08 -20.33 -5.82
C ARG A 129 9.93 -21.13 -5.20
N ASP A 130 9.71 -22.33 -5.74
CA ASP A 130 8.80 -23.29 -5.14
C ASP A 130 9.41 -23.80 -3.82
N GLU A 131 8.76 -23.51 -2.70
CA GLU A 131 9.28 -23.76 -1.36
C GLU A 131 8.15 -24.19 -0.43
N ALA A 132 8.29 -25.37 0.17
CA ALA A 132 7.27 -25.98 1.03
C ALA A 132 6.86 -25.08 2.22
N ARG A 133 7.80 -24.34 2.81
CA ARG A 133 7.52 -23.39 3.89
C ARG A 133 6.58 -22.27 3.44
N THR A 134 6.84 -21.70 2.26
CA THR A 134 6.00 -20.65 1.67
C THR A 134 4.60 -21.19 1.35
N LEU A 135 4.52 -22.41 0.81
CA LEU A 135 3.25 -23.08 0.54
C LEU A 135 2.45 -23.35 1.82
N HIS A 136 3.12 -23.78 2.89
CA HIS A 136 2.51 -23.97 4.21
C HIS A 136 1.90 -22.66 4.74
N ASN A 137 2.66 -21.57 4.73
CA ASN A 137 2.17 -20.26 5.19
C ASN A 137 1.02 -19.73 4.34
N LEU A 138 1.06 -19.95 3.02
CA LEU A 138 -0.04 -19.63 2.11
C LEU A 138 -1.30 -20.42 2.49
N GLY A 139 -1.17 -21.73 2.76
CA GLY A 139 -2.28 -22.56 3.22
C GLY A 139 -2.93 -22.04 4.49
N LEU A 140 -2.14 -21.65 5.50
CA LEU A 140 -2.66 -21.04 6.73
C LEU A 140 -3.43 -19.73 6.45
N VAL A 141 -2.91 -18.88 5.57
CA VAL A 141 -3.60 -17.65 5.15
C VAL A 141 -4.92 -17.96 4.45
N GLN A 142 -4.94 -18.97 3.58
CA GLN A 142 -6.16 -19.38 2.86
C GLN A 142 -7.22 -19.96 3.79
N VAL A 143 -6.84 -20.73 4.81
CA VAL A 143 -7.76 -21.18 5.86
C VAL A 143 -8.37 -19.98 6.58
N ARG A 144 -7.55 -18.99 6.98
CA ARG A 144 -8.04 -17.78 7.65
C ARG A 144 -8.98 -16.95 6.78
N LEU A 145 -8.68 -16.83 5.47
CA LEU A 145 -9.58 -16.18 4.49
C LEU A 145 -10.90 -16.94 4.37
N GLY A 146 -10.85 -18.27 4.27
CA GLY A 146 -12.03 -19.13 4.21
C GLY A 146 -12.92 -19.00 5.45
N VAL A 147 -12.32 -18.96 6.64
CA VAL A 147 -13.06 -18.72 7.90
C VAL A 147 -13.75 -17.36 7.87
N GLY A 148 -13.10 -16.31 7.36
CA GLY A 148 -13.72 -15.00 7.20
C GLY A 148 -14.93 -15.03 6.26
N ALA A 149 -14.77 -15.65 5.09
CA ALA A 149 -15.84 -15.79 4.10
C ALA A 149 -17.04 -16.59 4.62
N LEU A 150 -16.79 -17.68 5.36
CA LEU A 150 -17.84 -18.49 5.98
C LEU A 150 -18.60 -17.73 7.08
N ARG A 151 -17.91 -16.88 7.86
CA ARG A 151 -18.58 -16.01 8.84
C ARG A 151 -19.51 -15.01 8.15
N GLU A 152 -19.04 -14.35 7.11
CA GLU A 152 -19.85 -13.42 6.30
C GLU A 152 -21.04 -14.13 5.66
N ALA A 153 -20.84 -15.34 5.12
CA ALA A 153 -21.93 -16.14 4.56
C ALA A 153 -22.99 -16.46 5.61
N ARG A 154 -22.59 -16.94 6.79
CA ARG A 154 -23.51 -17.25 7.90
C ARG A 154 -24.30 -16.03 8.36
N GLU A 155 -23.67 -14.86 8.46
CA GLU A 155 -24.35 -13.61 8.83
C GLU A 155 -25.44 -13.19 7.83
N ARG A 156 -25.29 -13.58 6.56
CA ARG A 156 -26.26 -13.26 5.50
C ARG A 156 -27.32 -14.33 5.28
N LEU A 157 -27.07 -15.57 5.70
CA LEU A 157 -28.01 -16.67 5.56
C LEU A 157 -29.14 -16.57 6.61
N PRO A 158 -30.42 -16.75 6.22
CA PRO A 158 -31.52 -16.87 7.17
C PRO A 158 -31.26 -17.97 8.20
N ALA A 159 -31.70 -17.77 9.45
CA ALA A 159 -31.44 -18.73 10.53
C ALA A 159 -32.16 -20.08 10.34
N ASP A 160 -33.22 -20.11 9.54
CA ASP A 160 -33.98 -21.31 9.16
C ASP A 160 -33.43 -22.01 7.89
N ASP A 161 -32.42 -21.43 7.23
CA ASP A 161 -31.77 -22.04 6.08
C ASP A 161 -30.83 -23.19 6.55
N PRO A 162 -30.98 -24.43 6.03
CA PRO A 162 -30.09 -25.54 6.37
C PRO A 162 -28.59 -25.23 6.16
N VAL A 163 -28.25 -24.38 5.19
CA VAL A 163 -26.86 -23.98 4.90
C VAL A 163 -26.31 -23.11 6.03
N HIS A 164 -27.15 -22.37 6.77
CA HIS A 164 -26.72 -21.59 7.93
C HIS A 164 -26.13 -22.50 9.01
N GLU A 165 -26.84 -23.57 9.35
CA GLU A 165 -26.42 -24.55 10.35
C GLU A 165 -25.20 -25.36 9.89
N GLU A 166 -25.17 -25.77 8.62
CA GLU A 166 -23.98 -26.43 8.04
C GLU A 166 -22.74 -25.53 8.16
N THR A 167 -22.87 -24.25 7.79
CA THR A 167 -21.78 -23.27 7.88
C THR A 167 -21.34 -23.06 9.33
N ARG A 168 -22.30 -23.04 10.28
CA ARG A 168 -22.02 -22.90 11.71
C ARG A 168 -21.20 -24.08 12.26
N GLU A 169 -21.58 -25.31 11.92
CA GLU A 169 -20.85 -26.51 12.33
C GLU A 169 -19.46 -26.58 11.71
N PHE A 170 -19.34 -26.27 10.41
CA PHE A 170 -18.04 -26.26 9.74
C PHE A 170 -17.08 -25.22 10.33
N LEU A 171 -17.57 -24.01 10.62
CA LEU A 171 -16.81 -22.98 11.32
C LEU A 171 -16.34 -23.44 12.70
N ARG A 172 -17.19 -24.12 13.46
CA ARG A 172 -16.84 -24.66 14.78
C ARG A 172 -15.68 -25.65 14.68
N ALA A 173 -15.80 -26.64 13.79
CA ALA A 173 -14.76 -27.65 13.59
C ALA A 173 -13.42 -27.04 13.18
N LEU A 174 -13.43 -26.05 12.27
CA LEU A 174 -12.22 -25.35 11.86
C LEU A 174 -11.58 -24.55 13.00
N LEU A 175 -12.37 -23.83 13.80
CA LEU A 175 -11.85 -23.05 14.92
C LEU A 175 -11.29 -23.94 16.04
N ASP A 176 -11.93 -25.07 16.31
CA ASP A 176 -11.44 -26.06 17.28
C ASP A 176 -10.13 -26.70 16.81
N ALA A 177 -9.94 -26.89 15.50
CA ALA A 177 -8.69 -27.39 14.93
C ALA A 177 -7.56 -26.35 15.00
N LEU A 178 -7.89 -25.05 14.87
CA LEU A 178 -6.91 -23.95 14.94
C LEU A 178 -6.50 -23.59 16.38
N ALA A 179 -7.25 -24.02 17.38
CA ALA A 179 -6.98 -23.76 18.80
C ALA A 179 -6.08 -24.81 19.48
N ARG A 180 -5.72 -25.90 18.78
CA ARG A 180 -4.87 -26.99 19.27
C ARG A 180 -3.42 -26.80 18.81
#